data_AF-A0A817JIC2-F1
#
_entry.id   AF-A0A817JIC2-F1
#
_cell.length_a   1.000
_cell.length_b   1.000
_cell.length_c   1.000
_cell.angle_alpha   90.00
_cell.angle_beta   90.00
_cell.angle_gamma   90.00
#
_symmetry.space_group_name_H-M   'P 1'
#
loop_
_entity.id
_entity.type
_entity.pdbx_description
1 polymer ?
#
loop_
_entity_poly.entity_id
_entity_poly.type
_entity_poly.pdbx_seq_one_letter_code
_entity_poly.pdbx_strand_id
1 'polypeptide(L)'
;MSFSLVVTAYVHRTIHNFNLFSSDNKNDPEDERIGIIATRLYIFFIFIGLIILGLYTLLSQRSQTRTVQLPSISEFENLHSMHTLTLNCPCSRFSMSHARIMSLYPRYHAICSSDYLKDYWLSYFGRVEIDLDSVAFLTTDFRISGQSFFNIISILCETANETVENALRVFGSNRLVTMNALSRSQFHMETSIRLKQFEKQTIASFLGLIELIISSIHTNQLAEETWTNVGPLSTYNNETSKWSFRFRPRDFYINSCSCAISDQCIRPVGFHLQTDDIRSTPNITVPGLVLGCYAIDSLLLSTLECFYEQKCIKLLVDNYYFDVVGSVRPLDSRAVKIQPLEYESSRFYPNTTINEIFSQLFIEDWINSSNFTSYYERCAPLQCTYTIKKRFDIAYMLATMLGFYGGLSTILEIILPPLVKTASQQWSKRKKSVQLGDPSVVTTGKIITIISFNKIKH
;
A
#
# COMPACT_ATOMS: atom_id res chain seq x y z
N MET A 1 74.63 -33.18 27.05
CA MET A 1 73.49 -33.15 28.01
C MET A 1 73.67 -32.17 29.18
N SER A 2 74.79 -31.44 29.33
CA SER A 2 75.05 -30.57 30.51
C SER A 2 74.63 -29.10 30.36
N PHE A 3 74.53 -28.55 29.14
CA PHE A 3 74.25 -27.13 28.94
C PHE A 3 72.79 -26.75 29.23
N SER A 4 71.84 -27.63 28.90
CA SER A 4 70.41 -27.44 29.18
C SER A 4 70.10 -27.42 30.69
N LEU A 5 70.81 -28.21 31.50
CA LEU A 5 70.63 -28.28 32.96
C LEU A 5 71.19 -27.04 33.67
N VAL A 6 72.30 -26.47 33.21
CA VAL A 6 72.88 -25.24 33.78
C VAL A 6 72.02 -24.03 33.47
N VAL A 7 71.51 -23.91 32.24
CA VAL A 7 70.63 -22.81 31.85
C VAL A 7 69.30 -22.89 32.59
N THR A 8 68.71 -24.08 32.73
CA THR A 8 67.47 -24.27 33.49
C THR A 8 67.65 -23.99 34.98
N ALA A 9 68.76 -24.42 35.59
CA ALA A 9 69.07 -24.11 36.99
C ALA A 9 69.32 -22.61 37.22
N TYR A 10 69.99 -21.92 36.29
CA TYR A 10 70.23 -20.48 36.35
C TYR A 10 68.92 -19.69 36.20
N VAL A 11 68.11 -20.03 35.20
CA VAL A 11 66.80 -19.41 34.98
C VAL A 11 65.87 -19.65 36.17
N HIS A 12 65.84 -20.87 36.71
CA HIS A 12 65.03 -21.19 37.88
C HIS A 12 65.45 -20.37 39.11
N ARG A 13 66.76 -20.19 39.35
CA ARG A 13 67.28 -19.38 40.46
C ARG A 13 66.96 -17.89 40.29
N THR A 14 67.09 -17.37 39.08
CA THR A 14 66.77 -15.98 38.75
C THR A 14 65.29 -15.68 38.88
N ILE A 15 64.41 -16.59 38.43
CA ILE A 15 62.95 -16.47 38.59
C ILE A 15 62.54 -16.59 40.07
N HIS A 16 63.17 -17.50 40.82
CA HIS A 16 62.84 -17.73 42.22
C HIS A 16 63.15 -16.52 43.11
N ASN A 17 64.21 -15.78 42.77
CA ASN A 17 64.70 -14.62 43.51
C ASN A 17 64.32 -13.28 42.85
N PHE A 18 63.43 -13.30 41.85
CA PHE A 18 63.00 -12.09 41.18
C PHE A 18 62.15 -11.22 42.11
N ASN A 19 62.57 -9.97 42.29
CA ASN A 19 61.89 -8.99 43.13
C ASN A 19 61.74 -7.67 42.36
N LEU A 20 60.52 -7.39 41.88
CA LEU A 20 60.16 -6.17 41.19
C LEU A 20 59.99 -4.98 42.17
N PHE A 21 59.74 -5.28 43.45
CA PHE A 21 59.49 -4.31 44.52
C PHE A 21 60.65 -4.32 45.53
N SER A 22 61.87 -4.08 45.07
CA SER A 22 63.05 -4.02 45.94
C SER A 22 63.02 -2.79 46.83
N SER A 23 63.22 -2.98 48.13
CA SER A 23 63.42 -1.87 49.11
C SER A 23 64.84 -1.31 48.99
N ASP A 24 64.99 0.01 49.15
CA ASP A 24 66.30 0.67 49.20
C ASP A 24 67.15 0.20 50.40
N ASN A 25 66.50 -0.32 51.44
CA ASN A 25 67.15 -0.78 52.65
C ASN A 25 67.54 -2.27 52.54
N LYS A 26 68.67 -2.54 51.87
CA LYS A 26 69.17 -3.91 51.58
C LYS A 26 69.51 -4.78 52.79
N ASN A 27 69.41 -4.25 54.00
CA ASN A 27 69.77 -4.93 55.25
C ASN A 27 68.56 -5.51 56.01
N ASP A 28 67.33 -5.33 55.52
CA ASP A 28 66.11 -5.90 56.14
C ASP A 28 65.62 -7.14 55.36
N PRO A 29 65.86 -8.36 55.88
CA PRO A 29 65.44 -9.60 55.22
C PRO A 29 63.90 -9.76 55.14
N GLU A 30 63.14 -9.03 55.97
CA GLU A 30 61.68 -9.08 55.94
C GLU A 30 61.11 -8.22 54.79
N ASP A 31 61.68 -7.03 54.55
CA ASP A 31 61.31 -6.17 53.41
C ASP A 31 61.67 -6.85 52.06
N GLU A 32 62.79 -7.58 52.00
CA GLU A 32 63.16 -8.38 50.81
C GLU A 32 62.15 -9.50 50.55
N ARG A 33 61.72 -10.21 51.61
CA ARG A 33 60.71 -11.27 51.52
C ARG A 33 59.33 -10.72 51.10
N ILE A 34 58.93 -9.56 51.60
CA ILE A 34 57.70 -8.86 51.23
C ILE A 34 57.73 -8.51 49.74
N GLY A 35 58.85 -7.97 49.24
CA GLY A 35 59.02 -7.64 47.82
C GLY A 35 58.89 -8.86 46.90
N ILE A 36 59.51 -10.00 47.26
CA ILE A 36 59.40 -11.25 46.49
C ILE A 36 57.95 -11.76 46.46
N ILE A 37 57.22 -11.70 47.59
CA ILE A 37 55.82 -12.13 47.65
C ILE A 37 54.91 -11.20 46.83
N ALA A 38 55.11 -9.89 46.95
CA ALA A 38 54.39 -8.89 46.15
C ALA A 38 54.64 -9.09 44.65
N THR A 39 55.86 -9.42 44.26
CA THR A 39 56.24 -9.71 42.87
C THR A 39 55.52 -10.96 42.34
N ARG A 40 55.42 -12.03 43.12
CA ARG A 40 54.69 -13.25 42.73
C ARG A 40 53.19 -13.00 42.58
N LEU A 41 52.58 -12.24 43.49
CA LEU A 41 51.17 -11.84 43.41
C LEU A 41 50.92 -10.92 42.21
N TYR A 42 51.82 -9.97 41.95
CA TYR A 42 51.76 -9.10 40.78
C TYR A 42 51.71 -9.91 39.47
N ILE A 43 52.67 -10.84 39.28
CA ILE A 43 52.73 -11.69 38.08
C ILE A 43 51.46 -12.55 37.96
N PHE A 44 50.99 -13.13 39.08
CA PHE A 44 49.79 -13.96 39.11
C PHE A 44 48.53 -13.18 38.71
N PHE A 45 48.30 -12.00 39.28
CA PHE A 45 47.13 -11.17 38.98
C PHE A 45 47.16 -10.63 37.54
N ILE A 46 48.32 -10.20 37.05
CA ILE A 46 48.49 -9.80 35.66
C ILE A 46 48.15 -10.96 34.71
N PHE A 47 48.69 -12.16 34.97
CA PHE A 47 48.47 -13.32 34.12
C PHE A 47 47.00 -13.77 34.10
N ILE A 48 46.35 -13.85 35.27
CA ILE A 48 44.92 -14.17 35.36
C ILE A 48 44.06 -13.10 34.67
N GLY A 49 44.37 -11.82 34.90
CA GLY A 49 43.64 -10.72 34.27
C GLY A 49 43.72 -10.78 32.74
N LEU A 50 44.91 -11.05 32.19
CA LEU A 50 45.11 -11.20 30.76
C LEU A 50 44.37 -12.43 30.19
N ILE A 51 44.32 -13.56 30.92
CA ILE A 51 43.54 -14.74 30.50
C ILE A 51 42.05 -14.43 30.47
N ILE A 52 41.51 -13.82 31.54
CA ILE A 52 40.08 -13.48 31.62
C ILE A 52 39.71 -12.51 30.50
N LEU A 53 40.53 -11.49 30.27
CA LEU A 53 40.32 -10.53 29.19
C LEU A 53 40.43 -11.18 27.80
N GLY A 54 41.41 -12.08 27.62
CA GLY A 54 41.55 -12.87 26.40
C GLY A 54 40.31 -13.70 26.10
N LEU A 55 39.80 -14.44 27.08
CA LEU A 55 38.56 -15.23 26.95
C LEU A 55 37.34 -14.34 26.68
N TYR A 56 37.21 -13.22 27.39
CA TYR A 56 36.12 -12.27 27.19
C TYR A 56 36.13 -11.69 25.77
N THR A 57 37.30 -11.25 25.29
CA THR A 57 37.43 -10.69 23.95
C THR A 57 37.22 -11.74 22.84
N LEU A 58 37.52 -13.01 23.11
CA LEU A 58 37.24 -14.12 22.18
C LEU A 58 35.74 -14.46 22.06
N LEU A 59 35.00 -14.33 23.17
CA LEU A 59 33.58 -14.69 23.26
C LEU A 59 32.65 -13.54 22.84
N SER A 60 33.09 -12.29 22.99
CA SER A 60 32.26 -11.12 22.71
C SER A 60 32.11 -10.87 21.20
N GLN A 61 30.85 -10.75 20.75
CA GLN A 61 30.54 -10.39 19.36
C GLN A 61 30.56 -8.87 19.19
N ARG A 62 31.22 -8.39 18.13
CA ARG A 62 31.24 -6.97 17.79
C ARG A 62 30.50 -6.69 16.50
N SER A 63 29.71 -5.62 16.52
CA SER A 63 29.09 -5.05 15.35
C SER A 63 30.12 -4.22 14.58
N GLN A 64 30.34 -4.56 13.31
CA GLN A 64 31.13 -3.75 12.39
C GLN A 64 30.22 -3.21 11.29
N THR A 65 30.22 -1.89 11.11
CA THR A 65 29.53 -1.24 10.01
C THR A 65 30.42 -1.22 8.78
N ARG A 66 29.88 -1.67 7.65
CA ARG A 66 30.51 -1.59 6.32
C ARG A 66 29.76 -0.56 5.50
N THR A 67 30.49 0.18 4.66
CA THR A 67 29.95 1.23 3.81
C THR A 67 30.34 0.96 2.36
N VAL A 68 29.35 1.03 1.47
CA VAL A 68 29.49 0.94 0.02
C VAL A 68 29.12 2.30 -0.56
N GLN A 69 29.96 2.85 -1.43
CA GLN A 69 29.75 4.16 -2.07
C GLN A 69 29.10 3.98 -3.43
N LEU A 70 28.12 4.84 -3.77
CA LEU A 70 27.41 4.86 -5.05
C LEU A 70 27.00 3.46 -5.55
N PRO A 71 26.19 2.73 -4.77
CA PRO A 71 25.81 1.36 -5.12
C PRO A 71 25.01 1.32 -6.42
N SER A 72 25.33 0.36 -7.28
CA SER A 72 24.51 0.05 -8.45
C SER A 72 23.19 -0.63 -8.04
N ILE A 73 22.19 -0.67 -8.92
CA ILE A 73 20.92 -1.38 -8.68
C ILE A 73 21.17 -2.83 -8.26
N SER A 74 22.01 -3.55 -9.01
CA SER A 74 22.33 -4.96 -8.72
C SER A 74 23.07 -5.14 -7.41
N GLU A 75 23.96 -4.21 -7.05
CA GLU A 75 24.70 -4.27 -5.80
C GLU A 75 23.79 -4.01 -4.60
N PHE A 76 22.90 -3.01 -4.71
CA PHE A 76 21.89 -2.77 -3.69
C PHE A 76 20.96 -3.95 -3.49
N GLU A 77 20.41 -4.54 -4.56
CA GLU A 77 19.52 -5.71 -4.45
C GLU A 77 20.25 -6.91 -3.80
N ASN A 78 21.52 -7.13 -4.16
CA ASN A 78 22.33 -8.17 -3.53
C ASN A 78 22.54 -7.90 -2.04
N LEU A 79 22.95 -6.67 -1.67
CA LEU A 79 23.10 -6.27 -0.28
C LEU A 79 21.79 -6.39 0.50
N HIS A 80 20.66 -6.01 -0.11
CA HIS A 80 19.35 -6.09 0.52
C HIS A 80 18.95 -7.55 0.77
N SER A 81 19.30 -8.47 -0.14
CA SER A 81 19.06 -9.89 0.04
C SER A 81 19.88 -10.51 1.18
N MET A 82 21.11 -10.05 1.38
CA MET A 82 22.01 -10.61 2.42
C MET A 82 21.86 -9.93 3.79
N HIS A 83 21.49 -8.65 3.81
CA HIS A 83 21.56 -7.80 5.00
C HIS A 83 20.28 -6.99 5.25
N THR A 84 19.11 -7.54 4.90
CA THR A 84 17.81 -6.87 4.93
C THR A 84 17.52 -6.08 6.22
N LEU A 85 17.88 -6.63 7.38
CA LEU A 85 17.58 -6.04 8.69
C LEU A 85 18.50 -4.89 9.11
N THR A 86 19.71 -4.82 8.55
CA THR A 86 20.73 -3.84 8.97
C THR A 86 21.19 -2.91 7.85
N LEU A 87 20.75 -3.17 6.61
CA LEU A 87 21.05 -2.34 5.45
C LEU A 87 20.30 -1.02 5.51
N ASN A 88 21.04 0.07 5.35
CA ASN A 88 20.53 1.43 5.31
C ASN A 88 21.13 2.15 4.09
N CYS A 89 20.27 2.50 3.14
CA CYS A 89 20.63 3.13 1.88
C CYS A 89 19.82 4.41 1.70
N PRO A 90 20.23 5.53 2.33
CA PRO A 90 19.48 6.78 2.27
C PRO A 90 19.40 7.30 0.83
N CYS A 91 18.20 7.67 0.39
CA CYS A 91 18.01 8.32 -0.90
C CYS A 91 18.54 9.76 -0.85
N SER A 92 19.22 10.22 -1.90
CA SER A 92 19.54 11.63 -2.09
C SER A 92 18.29 12.47 -2.36
N ARG A 93 17.27 11.88 -3.00
CA ARG A 93 15.93 12.47 -3.13
C ARG A 93 14.90 11.57 -2.49
N PHE A 94 14.38 12.00 -1.34
CA PHE A 94 13.42 11.22 -0.56
C PHE A 94 11.97 11.33 -1.07
N SER A 95 11.69 12.16 -2.08
CA SER A 95 10.32 12.42 -2.53
C SER A 95 10.24 12.52 -4.04
N MET A 96 9.33 11.77 -4.66
CA MET A 96 9.24 11.61 -6.11
C MET A 96 7.80 11.64 -6.59
N SER A 97 7.49 12.43 -7.63
CA SER A 97 6.14 12.46 -8.22
C SER A 97 5.78 11.11 -8.84
N HIS A 98 4.53 10.68 -8.68
CA HIS A 98 4.04 9.43 -9.24
C HIS A 98 4.17 9.38 -10.76
N ALA A 99 3.87 10.48 -11.46
CA ALA A 99 3.96 10.57 -12.93
C ALA A 99 5.36 10.26 -13.49
N ARG A 100 6.40 10.28 -12.64
CA ARG A 100 7.77 9.97 -13.03
C ARG A 100 8.10 8.47 -12.97
N ILE A 101 7.38 7.70 -12.16
CA ILE A 101 7.70 6.29 -11.82
C ILE A 101 6.55 5.32 -12.08
N MET A 102 5.35 5.83 -12.31
CA MET A 102 4.13 5.07 -12.58
C MET A 102 3.43 5.67 -13.79
N SER A 103 2.81 4.81 -14.58
CA SER A 103 1.90 5.18 -15.66
C SER A 103 0.61 4.38 -15.55
N LEU A 104 -0.49 5.02 -15.93
CA LEU A 104 -1.83 4.45 -15.87
C LEU A 104 -2.65 5.06 -17.01
N TYR A 105 -3.31 4.22 -17.79
CA TYR A 105 -4.21 4.64 -18.85
C TYR A 105 -5.40 3.66 -18.93
N PRO A 106 -6.63 4.18 -19.00
CA PRO A 106 -7.82 3.35 -19.15
C PRO A 106 -8.01 2.93 -20.61
N ARG A 107 -8.54 1.72 -20.80
CA ARG A 107 -9.18 1.30 -22.05
C ARG A 107 -10.69 1.33 -21.85
N TYR A 108 -11.38 2.21 -22.55
CA TYR A 108 -12.83 2.34 -22.45
C TYR A 108 -13.58 1.28 -23.26
N HIS A 109 -14.82 1.01 -22.86
CA HIS A 109 -15.78 0.15 -23.51
C HIS A 109 -16.10 0.67 -24.91
N ALA A 110 -16.26 -0.25 -25.87
CA ALA A 110 -16.42 0.07 -27.29
C ALA A 110 -17.55 1.06 -27.58
N ILE A 111 -18.62 1.04 -26.78
CA ILE A 111 -19.73 2.00 -26.90
C ILE A 111 -19.27 3.46 -26.89
N CYS A 112 -18.30 3.83 -26.05
CA CYS A 112 -17.84 5.21 -25.86
C CYS A 112 -17.07 5.78 -27.06
N SER A 113 -16.58 4.94 -27.96
CA SER A 113 -15.92 5.33 -29.20
C SER A 113 -16.69 4.92 -30.45
N SER A 114 -17.84 4.27 -30.29
CA SER A 114 -18.61 3.67 -31.37
C SER A 114 -19.30 4.68 -32.27
N ASP A 115 -19.75 4.17 -33.41
CA ASP A 115 -20.57 4.89 -34.39
C ASP A 115 -21.96 5.26 -33.86
N TYR A 116 -22.44 4.58 -32.81
CA TYR A 116 -23.71 4.86 -32.16
C TYR A 116 -23.76 6.19 -31.40
N LEU A 117 -22.60 6.84 -31.20
CA LEU A 117 -22.52 8.17 -30.57
C LEU A 117 -22.26 9.28 -31.59
N LYS A 118 -22.31 8.98 -32.89
CA LYS A 118 -22.04 9.96 -33.95
C LYS A 118 -23.34 10.57 -34.47
N ASP A 119 -23.24 11.82 -34.92
CA ASP A 119 -24.38 12.61 -35.42
C ASP A 119 -25.21 11.89 -36.47
N TYR A 120 -24.59 11.10 -37.35
CA TYR A 120 -25.31 10.39 -38.39
C TYR A 120 -26.16 9.25 -37.84
N TRP A 121 -25.75 8.57 -36.77
CA TRP A 121 -26.61 7.61 -36.08
C TRP A 121 -27.69 8.35 -35.29
N LEU A 122 -27.32 9.42 -34.58
CA LEU A 122 -28.30 10.22 -33.82
C LEU A 122 -29.37 10.83 -34.74
N SER A 123 -29.05 11.06 -36.02
CA SER A 123 -30.02 11.49 -37.04
C SER A 123 -31.14 10.47 -37.31
N TYR A 124 -30.96 9.20 -36.93
CA TYR A 124 -32.01 8.18 -36.91
C TYR A 124 -33.25 8.72 -36.17
N PHE A 125 -33.05 9.39 -35.04
CA PHE A 125 -34.16 9.91 -34.22
C PHE A 125 -34.70 11.27 -34.70
N GLY A 126 -34.21 11.77 -35.84
CA GLY A 126 -34.60 13.06 -36.40
C GLY A 126 -36.03 13.04 -36.97
N ARG A 127 -36.94 13.80 -36.34
CA ARG A 127 -38.31 13.98 -36.83
C ARG A 127 -38.36 14.95 -38.00
N VAL A 128 -39.26 14.71 -38.95
CA VAL A 128 -39.73 15.80 -39.82
C VAL A 128 -40.57 16.72 -38.93
N GLU A 129 -40.38 18.04 -39.01
CA GLU A 129 -41.36 18.98 -38.43
C GLU A 129 -42.66 18.78 -39.20
N ILE A 130 -43.54 17.92 -38.70
CA ILE A 130 -44.86 17.70 -39.26
C ILE A 130 -45.83 18.47 -38.40
N ASP A 131 -46.78 19.13 -39.05
CA ASP A 131 -47.97 19.70 -38.41
C ASP A 131 -48.51 18.71 -37.37
N LEU A 132 -48.59 19.19 -36.13
CA LEU A 132 -48.91 18.47 -34.89
C LEU A 132 -50.23 17.66 -34.92
N ASP A 133 -51.01 17.77 -36.00
CA ASP A 133 -52.35 17.22 -36.13
C ASP A 133 -52.41 15.80 -36.74
N SER A 134 -51.31 15.25 -37.27
CA SER A 134 -51.40 14.01 -38.08
C SER A 134 -50.71 12.75 -37.53
N VAL A 135 -49.65 12.86 -36.70
CA VAL A 135 -48.91 11.68 -36.20
C VAL A 135 -48.45 11.88 -34.75
N ALA A 136 -49.09 11.17 -33.82
CA ALA A 136 -48.68 11.13 -32.42
C ALA A 136 -47.84 9.87 -32.16
N PHE A 137 -46.51 10.01 -32.11
CA PHE A 137 -45.67 8.91 -31.65
C PHE A 137 -45.86 8.67 -30.15
N LEU A 138 -45.95 7.40 -29.75
CA LEU A 138 -45.91 7.04 -28.35
C LEU A 138 -44.53 7.34 -27.77
N THR A 139 -44.50 7.86 -26.55
CA THR A 139 -43.25 8.15 -25.82
C THR A 139 -42.41 6.90 -25.56
N THR A 140 -43.02 5.72 -25.68
CA THR A 140 -42.42 4.39 -25.53
C THR A 140 -41.82 3.85 -26.83
N ASP A 141 -42.03 4.53 -27.96
CA ASP A 141 -41.46 4.14 -29.24
C ASP A 141 -39.95 4.39 -29.26
N PHE A 142 -39.18 3.43 -29.78
CA PHE A 142 -37.74 3.50 -29.89
C PHE A 142 -37.28 4.73 -30.67
N ARG A 143 -38.02 5.14 -31.71
CA ARG A 143 -37.69 6.31 -32.54
C ARG A 143 -37.85 7.64 -31.80
N ILE A 144 -38.49 7.61 -30.63
CA ILE A 144 -38.66 8.76 -29.74
C ILE A 144 -37.70 8.70 -28.57
N SER A 145 -37.66 7.57 -27.87
CA SER A 145 -36.89 7.39 -26.64
C SER A 145 -35.40 7.13 -26.89
N GLY A 146 -35.04 6.59 -28.06
CA GLY A 146 -33.67 6.18 -28.37
C GLY A 146 -32.68 7.34 -28.49
N GLN A 147 -33.11 8.55 -28.85
CA GLN A 147 -32.20 9.71 -28.88
C GLN A 147 -31.63 10.02 -27.49
N SER A 148 -32.52 10.10 -26.50
CA SER A 148 -32.14 10.34 -25.11
C SER A 148 -31.21 9.24 -24.60
N PHE A 149 -31.47 7.98 -24.97
CA PHE A 149 -30.64 6.85 -24.61
C PHE A 149 -29.17 7.04 -25.04
N PHE A 150 -28.91 7.31 -26.33
CA PHE A 150 -27.54 7.48 -26.83
C PHE A 150 -26.90 8.79 -26.39
N ASN A 151 -27.68 9.87 -26.26
CA ASN A 151 -27.17 11.14 -25.73
C ASN A 151 -26.67 10.99 -24.30
N ILE A 152 -27.41 10.30 -23.43
CA ILE A 152 -26.99 10.06 -22.05
C ILE A 152 -25.73 9.17 -22.03
N ILE A 153 -25.64 8.13 -22.85
CA ILE A 153 -24.40 7.33 -22.98
C ILE A 153 -23.22 8.24 -23.34
N SER A 154 -23.38 9.11 -24.34
CA SER A 154 -22.32 10.02 -24.77
C SER A 154 -21.85 10.92 -23.62
N ILE A 155 -22.80 11.53 -22.91
CA ILE A 155 -22.50 12.41 -21.77
C ILE A 155 -21.80 11.63 -20.65
N LEU A 156 -22.25 10.42 -20.33
CA LEU A 156 -21.64 9.61 -19.28
C LEU A 156 -20.24 9.11 -19.66
N CYS A 157 -20.01 8.74 -20.93
CA CYS A 157 -18.69 8.39 -21.44
C CYS A 157 -17.73 9.59 -21.38
N GLU A 158 -18.16 10.78 -21.79
CA GLU A 158 -17.38 12.01 -21.71
C GLU A 158 -17.06 12.36 -20.25
N THR A 159 -18.06 12.35 -19.38
CA THR A 159 -17.90 12.61 -17.95
C THR A 159 -16.96 11.60 -17.29
N ALA A 160 -17.04 10.32 -17.66
CA ALA A 160 -16.12 9.29 -17.18
C ALA A 160 -14.68 9.55 -17.65
N ASN A 161 -14.49 9.96 -18.90
CA ASN A 161 -13.17 10.35 -19.42
C ASN A 161 -12.59 11.54 -18.66
N GLU A 162 -13.34 12.64 -18.56
CA GLU A 162 -12.90 13.83 -17.83
C GLU A 162 -12.61 13.55 -16.35
N THR A 163 -13.40 12.69 -15.72
CA THR A 163 -13.17 12.29 -14.32
C THR A 163 -11.83 11.57 -14.18
N VAL A 164 -11.52 10.63 -15.08
CA VAL A 164 -10.25 9.90 -15.05
C VAL A 164 -9.07 10.79 -15.39
N GLU A 165 -9.19 11.65 -16.40
CA GLU A 165 -8.12 12.60 -16.76
C GLU A 165 -7.79 13.55 -15.59
N ASN A 166 -8.83 14.09 -14.93
CA ASN A 166 -8.65 14.92 -13.75
C ASN A 166 -8.02 14.16 -12.59
N ALA A 167 -8.48 12.93 -12.33
CA ALA A 167 -7.91 12.08 -11.30
C ALA A 167 -6.43 11.76 -11.60
N LEU A 168 -6.09 11.42 -12.85
CA LEU A 168 -4.72 11.14 -13.28
C LEU A 168 -3.79 12.34 -13.07
N ARG A 169 -4.26 13.55 -13.35
CA ARG A 169 -3.51 14.79 -13.10
C ARG A 169 -3.20 14.97 -11.61
N VAL A 170 -4.18 14.73 -10.73
CA VAL A 170 -3.99 14.78 -9.28
C VAL A 170 -3.03 13.67 -8.83
N PHE A 171 -3.26 12.43 -9.26
CA PHE A 171 -2.43 11.28 -8.94
C PHE A 171 -0.98 11.50 -9.37
N GLY A 172 -0.74 12.05 -10.56
CA GLY A 172 0.58 12.34 -11.07
C GLY A 172 1.34 13.38 -10.24
N SER A 173 0.62 14.34 -9.63
CA SER A 173 1.21 15.35 -8.75
C SER A 173 1.53 14.84 -7.34
N ASN A 174 0.83 13.79 -6.89
CA ASN A 174 1.14 13.09 -5.64
C ASN A 174 2.56 12.50 -5.66
N ARG A 175 3.11 12.30 -4.46
CA ARG A 175 4.52 11.93 -4.29
C ARG A 175 4.68 10.64 -3.48
N LEU A 176 5.55 9.76 -3.96
CA LEU A 176 6.11 8.65 -3.20
C LEU A 176 7.26 9.19 -2.35
N VAL A 177 7.17 8.99 -1.03
CA VAL A 177 8.19 9.42 -0.07
C VAL A 177 8.93 8.21 0.48
N THR A 178 10.25 8.15 0.26
CA THR A 178 11.12 7.06 0.69
C THR A 178 12.42 7.63 1.25
N MET A 179 12.63 7.50 2.55
CA MET A 179 13.89 7.94 3.19
C MET A 179 15.07 7.04 2.79
N ASN A 180 14.79 5.75 2.66
CA ASN A 180 15.73 4.73 2.21
C ASN A 180 15.26 4.12 0.90
N ALA A 181 16.22 3.66 0.09
CA ALA A 181 15.95 2.93 -1.13
C ALA A 181 15.10 1.68 -0.82
N LEU A 182 13.96 1.57 -1.51
CA LEU A 182 13.12 0.38 -1.48
C LEU A 182 13.74 -0.69 -2.37
N SER A 183 13.66 -1.95 -1.93
CA SER A 183 13.94 -3.07 -2.83
C SER A 183 12.87 -3.17 -3.92
N ARG A 184 13.19 -3.89 -5.00
CA ARG A 184 12.27 -4.09 -6.11
C ARG A 184 10.91 -4.63 -5.67
N SER A 185 10.89 -5.60 -4.76
CA SER A 185 9.64 -6.16 -4.22
C SER A 185 8.84 -5.13 -3.43
N GLN A 186 9.50 -4.38 -2.54
CA GLN A 186 8.89 -3.31 -1.76
C GLN A 186 8.32 -2.21 -2.66
N PHE A 187 9.08 -1.77 -3.66
CA PHE A 187 8.63 -0.78 -4.65
C PHE A 187 7.40 -1.27 -5.43
N HIS A 188 7.41 -2.50 -5.94
CA HIS A 188 6.26 -3.05 -6.67
C HIS A 188 5.03 -3.19 -5.77
N MET A 189 5.19 -3.59 -4.51
CA MET A 189 4.10 -3.65 -3.54
C MET A 189 3.52 -2.25 -3.28
N GLU A 190 4.36 -1.28 -2.94
CA GLU A 190 3.97 0.10 -2.65
C GLU A 190 3.27 0.78 -3.85
N THR A 191 3.77 0.56 -5.07
CA THR A 191 3.17 1.12 -6.29
C THR A 191 1.87 0.42 -6.64
N SER A 192 1.78 -0.90 -6.53
CA SER A 192 0.56 -1.65 -6.79
C SER A 192 -0.58 -1.25 -5.85
N ILE A 193 -0.28 -1.03 -4.56
CA ILE A 193 -1.27 -0.55 -3.58
C ILE A 193 -1.80 0.83 -4.00
N ARG A 194 -0.93 1.76 -4.40
CA ARG A 194 -1.32 3.11 -4.82
C ARG A 194 -2.13 3.11 -6.11
N LEU A 195 -1.76 2.29 -7.10
CA LEU A 195 -2.50 2.14 -8.35
C LEU A 195 -3.91 1.59 -8.08
N LYS A 196 -4.04 0.52 -7.29
CA LYS A 196 -5.35 -0.02 -6.90
C LYS A 196 -6.19 0.97 -6.11
N GLN A 197 -5.56 1.73 -5.21
CA GLN A 197 -6.25 2.77 -4.46
C GLN A 197 -6.77 3.88 -5.39
N PHE A 198 -5.96 4.30 -6.36
CA PHE A 198 -6.38 5.26 -7.37
C PHE A 198 -7.60 4.77 -8.16
N GLU A 199 -7.56 3.53 -8.68
CA GLU A 199 -8.66 2.95 -9.45
C GLU A 199 -9.96 2.95 -8.63
N LYS A 200 -9.88 2.44 -7.39
CA LYS A 200 -11.04 2.36 -6.48
C LYS A 200 -11.60 3.74 -6.12
N GLN A 201 -10.74 4.70 -5.80
CA GLN A 201 -11.18 6.04 -5.38
C GLN A 201 -11.79 6.83 -6.53
N THR A 202 -11.22 6.71 -7.74
CA THR A 202 -11.74 7.37 -8.94
C THR A 202 -13.14 6.85 -9.27
N ILE A 203 -13.34 5.52 -9.27
CA ILE A 203 -14.65 4.90 -9.47
C ILE A 203 -15.65 5.36 -8.40
N ALA A 204 -15.27 5.27 -7.12
CA ALA A 204 -16.17 5.63 -6.02
C ALA A 204 -16.59 7.11 -6.05
N SER A 205 -15.67 8.01 -6.39
CA SER A 205 -15.97 9.44 -6.49
C SER A 205 -16.94 9.75 -7.64
N PHE A 206 -16.78 9.07 -8.77
CA PHE A 206 -17.69 9.21 -9.91
C PHE A 206 -19.09 8.72 -9.57
N LEU A 207 -19.19 7.50 -9.01
CA LEU A 207 -20.47 6.91 -8.65
C LEU A 207 -21.21 7.74 -7.61
N GLY A 208 -20.52 8.22 -6.58
CA GLY A 208 -21.15 9.07 -5.56
C GLY A 208 -21.74 10.37 -6.13
N LEU A 209 -21.12 10.96 -7.16
CA LEU A 209 -21.66 12.15 -7.82
C LEU A 209 -22.90 11.83 -8.66
N ILE A 210 -22.87 10.75 -9.43
CA ILE A 210 -24.02 10.37 -10.27
C ILE A 210 -25.19 9.86 -9.43
N GLU A 211 -24.94 9.08 -8.36
CA GLU A 211 -25.96 8.67 -7.40
C GLU A 211 -26.65 9.87 -6.75
N LEU A 212 -25.89 10.93 -6.43
CA LEU A 212 -26.46 12.17 -5.92
C LEU A 212 -27.40 12.84 -6.94
N ILE A 213 -27.02 12.83 -8.23
CA ILE A 213 -27.85 13.37 -9.32
C ILE A 213 -29.13 12.56 -9.48
N ILE A 214 -29.02 11.23 -9.58
CA ILE A 214 -30.16 10.32 -9.72
C ILE A 214 -31.11 10.46 -8.52
N SER A 215 -30.56 10.43 -7.29
CA SER A 215 -31.33 10.62 -6.07
C SER A 215 -32.04 11.98 -6.04
N SER A 216 -31.40 13.04 -6.57
CA SER A 216 -32.01 14.37 -6.66
C SER A 216 -33.16 14.40 -7.66
N ILE A 217 -33.02 13.73 -8.82
CA ILE A 217 -34.07 13.59 -9.83
C ILE A 217 -35.29 12.88 -9.23
N HIS A 218 -35.06 11.73 -8.58
CA HIS A 218 -36.12 10.92 -7.98
C HIS A 218 -36.84 11.63 -6.83
N THR A 219 -36.09 12.25 -5.92
CA THR A 219 -36.66 12.92 -4.74
C THR A 219 -37.52 14.12 -5.12
N ASN A 220 -37.12 14.85 -6.16
CA ASN A 220 -37.85 16.04 -6.62
C ASN A 220 -38.93 15.73 -7.68
N GLN A 221 -39.07 14.47 -8.10
CA GLN A 221 -40.04 14.03 -9.11
C GLN A 221 -40.01 14.90 -10.38
N LEU A 222 -38.81 15.20 -10.89
CA LEU A 222 -38.63 16.14 -12.00
C LEU A 222 -39.30 15.63 -13.28
N ALA A 223 -40.24 16.38 -13.86
CA ALA A 223 -40.92 15.96 -15.08
C ALA A 223 -39.95 15.89 -16.27
N GLU A 224 -39.93 14.77 -17.00
CA GLU A 224 -39.12 14.63 -18.20
C GLU A 224 -39.85 15.15 -19.45
N GLU A 225 -39.08 15.70 -20.39
CA GLU A 225 -39.59 16.23 -21.66
C GLU A 225 -40.32 15.15 -22.48
N THR A 226 -39.86 13.89 -22.41
CA THR A 226 -40.47 12.75 -23.09
C THR A 226 -41.70 12.19 -22.38
N TRP A 227 -42.16 12.81 -21.29
CA TRP A 227 -43.36 12.43 -20.53
C TRP A 227 -43.41 10.94 -20.14
N THR A 228 -42.23 10.38 -19.87
CA THR A 228 -41.94 8.99 -19.48
C THR A 228 -42.30 8.74 -18.02
N ASN A 229 -42.08 9.71 -17.14
CA ASN A 229 -42.49 9.67 -15.73
C ASN A 229 -43.84 10.33 -15.45
N VAL A 230 -44.16 11.43 -16.13
CA VAL A 230 -45.34 12.26 -15.88
C VAL A 230 -45.90 12.75 -17.21
N GLY A 231 -47.20 12.62 -17.43
CA GLY A 231 -47.86 13.06 -18.68
C GLY A 231 -49.02 14.03 -18.43
N PRO A 232 -49.37 14.86 -19.42
CA PRO A 232 -50.53 15.73 -19.34
C PRO A 232 -51.82 14.91 -19.42
N LEU A 233 -52.77 15.24 -18.54
CA LEU A 233 -54.14 14.75 -18.54
C LEU A 233 -55.07 15.95 -18.67
N SER A 234 -55.82 15.97 -19.77
CA SER A 234 -56.86 16.97 -19.99
C SER A 234 -58.21 16.38 -19.60
N THR A 235 -58.91 17.02 -18.66
CA THR A 235 -60.26 16.62 -18.24
C THR A 235 -61.23 17.75 -18.54
N TYR A 236 -62.23 17.49 -19.38
CA TYR A 236 -63.32 18.44 -19.65
C TYR A 236 -64.38 18.33 -18.56
N ASN A 237 -64.70 19.46 -17.93
CA ASN A 237 -65.79 19.53 -16.96
C ASN A 237 -67.07 19.98 -17.68
N ASN A 238 -68.02 19.05 -17.81
CA ASN A 238 -69.31 19.29 -18.48
C ASN A 238 -70.15 20.39 -17.82
N GLU A 239 -70.05 20.58 -16.50
CA GLU A 239 -70.85 21.56 -15.75
C GLU A 239 -70.32 22.99 -15.95
N THR A 240 -69.00 23.15 -16.02
CA THR A 240 -68.37 24.47 -16.18
C THR A 240 -67.97 24.78 -17.61
N SER A 241 -68.09 23.81 -18.52
CA SER A 241 -67.60 23.86 -19.90
C SER A 241 -66.14 24.29 -20.02
N LYS A 242 -65.30 23.88 -19.05
CA LYS A 242 -63.87 24.22 -18.97
C LYS A 242 -63.00 22.97 -19.02
N TRP A 243 -61.85 23.11 -19.69
CA TRP A 243 -60.77 22.13 -19.63
C TRP A 243 -59.92 22.35 -18.38
N SER A 244 -59.62 21.26 -17.69
CA SER A 244 -58.60 21.24 -16.63
C SER A 244 -57.41 20.42 -17.11
N PHE A 245 -56.23 21.01 -17.03
CA PHE A 245 -54.97 20.35 -17.36
C PHE A 245 -54.27 20.00 -16.06
N ARG A 246 -53.95 18.73 -15.87
CA ARG A 246 -53.18 18.22 -14.73
C ARG A 246 -52.10 17.29 -15.22
N PHE A 247 -50.97 17.29 -14.55
CA PHE A 247 -49.95 16.29 -14.76
C PHE A 247 -50.25 15.07 -13.90
N ARG A 248 -50.20 13.88 -14.49
CA ARG A 248 -50.37 12.63 -13.78
C ARG A 248 -49.12 11.76 -13.98
N PRO A 249 -48.60 11.13 -12.92
CA PRO A 249 -47.57 10.11 -13.05
C PRO A 249 -47.98 9.01 -14.02
N ARG A 250 -47.02 8.48 -14.77
CA ARG A 250 -47.23 7.38 -15.70
C ARG A 250 -47.36 6.06 -14.94
N ASP A 251 -48.32 5.25 -15.39
CA ASP A 251 -48.58 3.91 -14.90
C ASP A 251 -48.24 2.91 -16.02
N PHE A 252 -47.40 1.91 -15.73
CA PHE A 252 -47.02 0.87 -16.67
C PHE A 252 -47.84 -0.41 -16.46
N TYR A 253 -48.38 -0.95 -17.56
CA TYR A 253 -49.38 -2.03 -17.61
C TYR A 253 -48.95 -3.33 -16.92
N ILE A 254 -47.68 -3.71 -17.05
CA ILE A 254 -47.24 -5.09 -16.77
C ILE A 254 -47.31 -5.44 -15.27
N ASN A 255 -47.23 -4.47 -14.36
CA ASN A 255 -47.07 -4.76 -12.91
C ASN A 255 -47.90 -3.86 -11.97
N SER A 256 -48.89 -3.11 -12.45
CA SER A 256 -49.49 -2.00 -11.67
C SER A 256 -48.43 -1.04 -11.12
N CYS A 257 -47.35 -0.85 -11.90
CA CYS A 257 -46.18 -0.08 -11.47
C CYS A 257 -46.39 1.38 -11.88
N SER A 258 -46.28 2.30 -10.91
CA SER A 258 -46.46 3.73 -11.12
C SER A 258 -45.18 4.47 -10.81
N CYS A 259 -44.79 5.40 -11.68
CA CYS A 259 -43.65 6.29 -11.45
C CYS A 259 -43.85 7.24 -10.25
N ALA A 260 -45.07 7.30 -9.70
CA ALA A 260 -45.35 7.96 -8.42
C ALA A 260 -44.84 7.18 -7.21
N ILE A 261 -44.70 5.85 -7.35
CA ILE A 261 -44.49 4.90 -6.24
C ILE A 261 -43.11 4.27 -6.33
N SER A 262 -42.63 3.96 -7.54
CA SER A 262 -41.34 3.33 -7.77
C SER A 262 -40.69 3.87 -9.05
N ASP A 263 -39.40 4.15 -8.96
CA ASP A 263 -38.46 4.46 -10.04
C ASP A 263 -38.04 3.20 -10.84
N GLN A 264 -38.18 2.01 -10.23
CA GLN A 264 -37.84 0.71 -10.83
C GLN A 264 -38.88 0.20 -11.84
N CYS A 265 -39.89 1.01 -12.16
CA CYS A 265 -40.89 0.59 -13.11
C CYS A 265 -40.32 0.60 -14.53
N ILE A 266 -40.30 -0.58 -15.15
CA ILE A 266 -39.77 -0.76 -16.51
C ILE A 266 -40.78 -1.41 -17.45
N ARG A 267 -40.58 -1.19 -18.74
CA ARG A 267 -41.27 -1.87 -19.84
C ARG A 267 -40.36 -2.02 -21.06
N PRO A 268 -40.60 -2.99 -21.96
CA PRO A 268 -39.82 -3.11 -23.19
C PRO A 268 -40.00 -1.88 -24.10
N VAL A 269 -38.92 -1.48 -24.76
CA VAL A 269 -38.90 -0.48 -25.83
C VAL A 269 -39.03 -1.18 -27.18
N GLY A 270 -39.67 -0.52 -28.13
CA GLY A 270 -39.86 -1.09 -29.47
C GLY A 270 -40.57 -0.17 -30.43
N PHE A 271 -41.03 -0.74 -31.54
CA PHE A 271 -41.82 -0.04 -32.55
C PHE A 271 -43.31 -0.29 -32.31
N HIS A 272 -44.07 0.80 -32.33
CA HIS A 272 -45.52 0.81 -32.09
C HIS A 272 -46.29 1.18 -33.36
N LEU A 273 -47.55 0.73 -33.42
CA LEU A 273 -48.51 1.23 -34.40
C LEU A 273 -49.00 2.63 -33.98
N GLN A 274 -49.38 3.48 -34.94
CA GLN A 274 -49.99 4.79 -34.68
C GLN A 274 -51.34 4.67 -33.94
N THR A 275 -52.01 3.53 -34.09
CA THR A 275 -53.25 3.22 -33.38
C THR A 275 -53.04 2.76 -31.95
N ASP A 276 -51.80 2.48 -31.54
CA ASP A 276 -51.50 2.04 -30.19
C ASP A 276 -51.70 3.16 -29.18
N ASP A 277 -52.01 2.77 -27.95
CA ASP A 277 -51.97 3.67 -26.80
C ASP A 277 -50.72 3.40 -25.95
N ILE A 278 -50.51 4.25 -24.94
CA ILE A 278 -49.36 4.12 -24.06
C ILE A 278 -49.37 2.83 -23.21
N ARG A 279 -50.46 2.06 -23.17
CA ARG A 279 -50.57 0.80 -22.46
C ARG A 279 -50.30 -0.41 -23.36
N SER A 280 -50.39 -0.26 -24.69
CA SER A 280 -50.01 -1.28 -25.66
C SER A 280 -48.56 -1.71 -25.48
N THR A 281 -48.28 -3.01 -25.63
CA THR A 281 -46.91 -3.53 -25.79
C THR A 281 -46.39 -3.21 -27.19
N PRO A 282 -45.07 -3.01 -27.38
CA PRO A 282 -44.52 -2.80 -28.72
C PRO A 282 -44.80 -4.01 -29.63
N ASN A 283 -45.13 -3.76 -30.90
CA ASN A 283 -45.30 -4.81 -31.91
C ASN A 283 -43.97 -5.49 -32.23
N ILE A 284 -42.89 -4.71 -32.19
CA ILE A 284 -41.53 -5.17 -32.43
C ILE A 284 -40.67 -4.67 -31.29
N THR A 285 -40.30 -5.57 -30.38
CA THR A 285 -39.43 -5.25 -29.25
C THR A 285 -37.98 -5.15 -29.69
N VAL A 286 -37.24 -4.20 -29.13
CA VAL A 286 -35.77 -4.14 -29.23
C VAL A 286 -35.18 -4.91 -28.05
N PRO A 287 -34.51 -6.05 -28.28
CA PRO A 287 -33.81 -6.80 -27.24
C PRO A 287 -32.92 -5.92 -26.37
N GLY A 288 -32.95 -6.16 -25.05
CA GLY A 288 -32.11 -5.48 -24.07
C GLY A 288 -32.53 -4.08 -23.67
N LEU A 289 -33.38 -3.41 -24.46
CA LEU A 289 -33.79 -2.04 -24.18
C LEU A 289 -35.09 -1.97 -23.40
N VAL A 290 -35.05 -1.22 -22.32
CA VAL A 290 -36.20 -0.94 -21.46
C VAL A 290 -36.40 0.56 -21.28
N LEU A 291 -37.65 0.94 -21.10
CA LEU A 291 -38.07 2.28 -20.71
C LEU A 291 -38.40 2.25 -19.23
N GLY A 292 -37.71 3.09 -18.47
CA GLY A 292 -37.99 3.39 -17.07
C GLY A 292 -38.84 4.64 -16.91
N CYS A 293 -39.03 5.07 -15.66
CA CYS A 293 -39.66 6.34 -15.35
C CYS A 293 -38.82 7.53 -15.85
N TYR A 294 -37.51 7.47 -15.63
CA TYR A 294 -36.57 8.48 -16.10
C TYR A 294 -35.68 7.92 -17.20
N ALA A 295 -35.14 8.79 -18.06
CA ALA A 295 -34.25 8.42 -19.15
C ALA A 295 -32.95 7.80 -18.63
N ILE A 296 -32.44 8.27 -17.48
CA ILE A 296 -31.27 7.66 -16.83
C ILE A 296 -31.56 6.24 -16.33
N ASP A 297 -32.75 5.99 -15.77
CA ASP A 297 -33.15 4.65 -15.31
C ASP A 297 -33.35 3.72 -16.52
N SER A 298 -33.99 4.23 -17.57
CA SER A 298 -34.13 3.54 -18.86
C SER A 298 -32.78 3.07 -19.37
N LEU A 299 -31.77 3.94 -19.32
CA LEU A 299 -30.42 3.61 -19.72
C LEU A 299 -29.79 2.56 -18.81
N LEU A 300 -29.72 2.82 -17.51
CA LEU A 300 -28.98 1.99 -16.56
C LEU A 300 -29.55 0.57 -16.42
N LEU A 301 -30.87 0.42 -16.57
CA LEU A 301 -31.56 -0.87 -16.51
C LEU A 301 -31.54 -1.63 -17.85
N SER A 302 -31.16 -0.97 -18.95
CA SER A 302 -31.01 -1.61 -20.26
C SER A 302 -29.68 -2.35 -20.40
N THR A 303 -29.59 -3.21 -21.41
CA THR A 303 -28.36 -3.86 -21.87
C THR A 303 -28.01 -3.39 -23.28
N LEU A 304 -26.79 -3.67 -23.74
CA LEU A 304 -26.35 -3.36 -25.10
C LEU A 304 -26.49 -4.55 -26.06
N GLU A 305 -27.25 -5.60 -25.69
CA GLU A 305 -27.24 -6.89 -26.39
C GLU A 305 -27.61 -6.77 -27.88
N CYS A 306 -28.59 -5.92 -28.21
CA CYS A 306 -28.98 -5.66 -29.60
C CYS A 306 -27.84 -5.06 -30.44
N PHE A 307 -26.97 -4.27 -29.83
CA PHE A 307 -25.90 -3.57 -30.53
C PHE A 307 -24.66 -4.43 -30.77
N TYR A 308 -24.60 -5.62 -30.19
CA TYR A 308 -23.60 -6.64 -30.51
C TYR A 308 -24.05 -7.57 -31.65
N GLU A 309 -25.34 -7.62 -31.99
CA GLU A 309 -25.89 -8.56 -32.96
C GLU A 309 -26.32 -7.88 -34.27
N GLN A 310 -25.69 -8.26 -35.39
CA GLN A 310 -26.01 -7.74 -36.72
C GLN A 310 -27.50 -7.90 -37.10
N LYS A 311 -28.14 -9.01 -36.67
CA LYS A 311 -29.57 -9.23 -36.93
C LYS A 311 -30.44 -8.21 -36.22
N CYS A 312 -30.08 -7.83 -35.00
CA CYS A 312 -30.83 -6.86 -34.23
C CYS A 312 -30.65 -5.44 -34.76
N ILE A 313 -29.42 -5.08 -35.16
CA ILE A 313 -29.16 -3.81 -35.86
C ILE A 313 -29.99 -3.72 -37.15
N LYS A 314 -30.04 -4.81 -37.92
CA LYS A 314 -30.88 -4.88 -39.12
C LYS A 314 -32.36 -4.69 -38.79
N LEU A 315 -32.86 -5.27 -37.69
CA LEU A 315 -34.21 -5.03 -37.20
C LEU A 315 -34.47 -3.53 -36.95
N LEU A 316 -33.51 -2.79 -36.36
CA LEU A 316 -33.67 -1.34 -36.15
C LEU A 316 -33.76 -0.56 -37.46
N VAL A 317 -32.92 -0.91 -38.43
CA VAL A 317 -32.87 -0.24 -39.74
C VAL A 317 -34.12 -0.56 -40.57
N ASP A 318 -34.51 -1.83 -40.64
CA ASP A 318 -35.65 -2.29 -41.45
C ASP A 318 -36.98 -1.72 -40.91
N ASN A 319 -37.08 -1.47 -39.60
CA ASN A 319 -38.30 -0.94 -38.97
C ASN A 319 -38.31 0.57 -38.75
N TYR A 320 -37.33 1.28 -39.30
CA TYR A 320 -37.28 2.74 -39.19
C TYR A 320 -38.59 3.42 -39.65
N TYR A 321 -39.14 2.96 -40.77
CA TYR A 321 -40.39 3.46 -41.35
C TYR A 321 -41.65 2.72 -40.90
N PHE A 322 -41.57 1.84 -39.89
CA PHE A 322 -42.69 1.01 -39.43
C PHE A 322 -43.90 1.87 -39.05
N ASP A 323 -45.01 1.72 -39.80
CA ASP A 323 -46.27 2.43 -39.59
C ASP A 323 -46.17 3.98 -39.59
N VAL A 324 -45.10 4.57 -40.13
CA VAL A 324 -44.86 6.03 -40.13
C VAL A 324 -44.20 6.53 -41.42
N VAL A 325 -44.49 5.86 -42.54
CA VAL A 325 -43.89 6.19 -43.85
C VAL A 325 -44.18 7.65 -44.21
N GLY A 326 -43.12 8.43 -44.45
CA GLY A 326 -43.21 9.86 -44.74
C GLY A 326 -43.22 10.77 -43.51
N SER A 327 -43.25 10.20 -42.29
CA SER A 327 -43.31 10.97 -41.04
C SER A 327 -41.94 11.15 -40.35
N VAL A 328 -40.93 10.44 -40.83
CA VAL A 328 -39.56 10.49 -40.31
C VAL A 328 -38.62 10.96 -41.42
N ARG A 329 -37.49 11.59 -41.05
CA ARG A 329 -36.53 12.09 -42.06
C ARG A 329 -35.96 10.91 -42.84
N PRO A 330 -35.47 11.10 -44.07
CA PRO A 330 -34.71 10.06 -44.74
C PRO A 330 -33.53 9.60 -43.87
N LEU A 331 -33.40 8.29 -43.66
CA LEU A 331 -32.31 7.75 -42.85
C LEU A 331 -30.96 8.01 -43.53
N ASP A 332 -29.97 8.46 -42.76
CA ASP A 332 -28.62 8.66 -43.29
C ASP A 332 -28.05 7.34 -43.82
N SER A 333 -27.52 7.36 -45.05
CA SER A 333 -26.94 6.19 -45.70
C SER A 333 -25.81 5.51 -44.90
N ARG A 334 -25.15 6.24 -43.98
CA ARG A 334 -24.14 5.71 -43.06
C ARG A 334 -24.78 4.98 -41.88
N ALA A 335 -25.90 5.49 -41.35
CA ALA A 335 -26.65 4.81 -40.29
C ALA A 335 -27.22 3.46 -40.75
N VAL A 336 -27.60 3.35 -42.04
CA VAL A 336 -28.01 2.06 -42.65
C VAL A 336 -26.88 1.01 -42.63
N LYS A 337 -25.62 1.45 -42.65
CA LYS A 337 -24.42 0.59 -42.71
C LYS A 337 -23.72 0.45 -41.36
N ILE A 338 -24.36 0.88 -40.27
CA ILE A 338 -23.75 0.82 -38.94
C ILE A 338 -23.36 -0.62 -38.58
N GLN A 339 -22.20 -0.75 -37.95
CA GLN A 339 -21.64 -2.04 -37.58
C GLN A 339 -21.92 -2.37 -36.10
N PRO A 340 -21.96 -3.65 -35.74
CA PRO A 340 -22.09 -4.05 -34.34
C PRO A 340 -20.87 -3.63 -33.52
N LEU A 341 -21.09 -3.49 -32.21
CA LEU A 341 -20.03 -3.33 -31.22
C LEU A 341 -19.12 -4.56 -31.22
N GLU A 342 -17.82 -4.34 -30.99
CA GLU A 342 -16.85 -5.42 -30.90
C GLU A 342 -16.91 -6.09 -29.52
N TYR A 343 -17.27 -7.38 -29.49
CA TYR A 343 -17.37 -8.16 -28.25
C TYR A 343 -16.04 -8.80 -27.81
N GLU A 344 -15.20 -9.22 -28.76
CA GLU A 344 -13.96 -10.00 -28.48
C GLU A 344 -12.98 -9.30 -27.54
N SER A 345 -13.03 -7.96 -27.49
CA SER A 345 -12.18 -7.14 -26.63
C SER A 345 -12.87 -6.68 -25.35
N SER A 346 -14.13 -7.06 -25.09
CA SER A 346 -14.87 -6.64 -23.90
C SER A 346 -14.81 -7.69 -22.79
N ARG A 347 -14.66 -7.25 -21.54
CA ARG A 347 -14.82 -8.11 -20.36
C ARG A 347 -16.29 -8.23 -19.92
N PHE A 348 -17.18 -7.45 -20.51
CA PHE A 348 -18.61 -7.44 -20.21
C PHE A 348 -19.36 -8.29 -21.23
N TYR A 349 -20.32 -9.09 -20.77
CA TYR A 349 -21.16 -9.87 -21.68
C TYR A 349 -22.17 -8.96 -22.39
N PRO A 350 -22.67 -9.32 -23.58
CA PRO A 350 -23.63 -8.49 -24.31
C PRO A 350 -24.91 -8.18 -23.50
N ASN A 351 -25.32 -9.10 -22.62
CA ASN A 351 -26.49 -8.94 -21.76
C ASN A 351 -26.17 -8.31 -20.38
N THR A 352 -24.94 -7.83 -20.17
CA THR A 352 -24.59 -7.05 -18.99
C THR A 352 -25.36 -5.73 -19.00
N THR A 353 -25.89 -5.34 -17.84
CA THR A 353 -26.60 -4.06 -17.71
C THR A 353 -25.65 -2.88 -17.91
N ILE A 354 -26.16 -1.80 -18.49
CA ILE A 354 -25.35 -0.59 -18.65
C ILE A 354 -24.95 -0.04 -17.28
N ASN A 355 -25.77 -0.22 -16.24
CA ASN A 355 -25.39 0.10 -14.88
C ASN A 355 -24.10 -0.60 -14.42
N GLU A 356 -23.91 -1.88 -14.73
CA GLU A 356 -22.68 -2.61 -14.37
C GLU A 356 -21.45 -2.08 -15.13
N ILE A 357 -21.60 -1.73 -16.41
CA ILE A 357 -20.54 -1.14 -17.23
C ILE A 357 -20.20 0.28 -16.73
N PHE A 358 -21.23 1.09 -16.50
CA PHE A 358 -21.18 2.44 -15.94
C PHE A 358 -20.55 2.46 -14.54
N SER A 359 -20.85 1.46 -13.70
CA SER A 359 -20.28 1.27 -12.36
C SER A 359 -18.77 1.03 -12.37
N GLN A 360 -18.19 0.88 -13.56
CA GLN A 360 -16.77 0.73 -13.80
C GLN A 360 -16.23 1.87 -14.67
N LEU A 361 -16.88 3.04 -14.70
CA LEU A 361 -16.51 4.19 -15.55
C LEU A 361 -16.51 3.86 -17.06
N PHE A 362 -17.25 2.84 -17.49
CA PHE A 362 -17.11 2.25 -18.83
C PHE A 362 -15.68 1.79 -19.14
N ILE A 363 -14.89 1.40 -18.14
CA ILE A 363 -13.51 0.94 -18.34
C ILE A 363 -13.48 -0.58 -18.44
N GLU A 364 -12.93 -1.05 -19.55
CA GLU A 364 -12.59 -2.44 -19.79
C GLU A 364 -11.36 -2.81 -18.96
N ASP A 365 -10.24 -2.12 -19.16
CA ASP A 365 -8.99 -2.41 -18.48
C ASP A 365 -8.26 -1.16 -18.01
N TRP A 366 -7.64 -1.27 -16.85
CA TRP A 366 -6.63 -0.32 -16.38
C TRP A 366 -5.26 -0.84 -16.79
N ILE A 367 -4.66 -0.19 -17.78
CA ILE A 367 -3.32 -0.56 -18.22
C ILE A 367 -2.32 0.27 -17.43
N ASN A 368 -1.58 -0.39 -16.55
CA ASN A 368 -0.67 0.26 -15.61
C ASN A 368 0.74 -0.32 -15.70
N SER A 369 1.72 0.50 -15.33
CA SER A 369 3.09 0.03 -15.15
C SER A 369 3.84 0.87 -14.13
N SER A 370 4.81 0.25 -13.44
CA SER A 370 5.74 0.93 -12.55
C SER A 370 7.18 0.65 -12.96
N ASN A 371 8.02 1.69 -12.94
CA ASN A 371 9.41 1.61 -13.41
C ASN A 371 10.38 1.70 -12.24
N PHE A 372 10.84 0.54 -11.77
CA PHE A 372 11.80 0.46 -10.67
C PHE A 372 13.15 1.10 -11.00
N THR A 373 13.64 0.96 -12.24
CA THR A 373 14.92 1.56 -12.66
C THR A 373 14.84 3.09 -12.54
N SER A 374 13.78 3.68 -13.10
CA SER A 374 13.50 5.12 -12.98
C SER A 374 13.24 5.57 -11.54
N TYR A 375 12.80 4.67 -10.65
CA TYR A 375 12.71 4.92 -9.22
C TYR A 375 14.11 5.00 -8.59
N TYR A 376 14.90 3.94 -8.75
CA TYR A 376 16.21 3.81 -8.11
C TYR A 376 17.19 4.89 -8.56
N GLU A 377 17.24 5.18 -9.86
CA GLU A 377 18.10 6.24 -10.43
C GLU A 377 17.79 7.63 -9.87
N ARG A 378 16.56 7.87 -9.41
CA ARG A 378 16.16 9.15 -8.81
C ARG A 378 16.28 9.16 -7.30
N CYS A 379 16.07 8.02 -6.64
CA CYS A 379 16.45 7.86 -5.23
C CYS A 379 17.96 8.10 -5.07
N ALA A 380 18.78 7.60 -6.01
CA ALA A 380 20.21 7.84 -6.14
C ALA A 380 20.93 7.83 -4.78
N PRO A 381 21.01 6.67 -4.10
CA PRO A 381 21.69 6.58 -2.81
C PRO A 381 23.18 6.90 -2.98
N LEU A 382 23.70 7.82 -2.17
CA LEU A 382 25.13 8.19 -2.21
C LEU A 382 26.01 7.11 -1.57
N GLN A 383 25.48 6.45 -0.54
CA GLN A 383 26.14 5.35 0.15
C GLN A 383 25.11 4.40 0.77
N CYS A 384 25.47 3.13 0.90
CA CYS A 384 24.75 2.14 1.69
C CYS A 384 25.61 1.69 2.87
N THR A 385 25.03 1.57 4.05
CA THR A 385 25.69 1.00 5.23
C THR A 385 24.99 -0.24 5.70
N TYR A 386 25.73 -1.25 6.15
CA TYR A 386 25.17 -2.45 6.76
C TYR A 386 26.06 -2.93 7.90
N THR A 387 25.44 -3.58 8.88
CA THR A 387 26.14 -4.06 10.08
C THR A 387 26.27 -5.57 10.05
N ILE A 388 27.50 -6.07 10.20
CA ILE A 388 27.81 -7.49 10.37
C ILE A 388 28.34 -7.76 11.78
N LYS A 389 28.05 -8.94 12.32
CA LYS A 389 28.60 -9.38 13.62
C LYS A 389 29.90 -10.16 13.37
N LYS A 390 31.02 -9.65 13.87
CA LYS A 390 32.33 -10.31 13.82
C LYS A 390 32.76 -10.74 15.22
N ARG A 391 33.29 -11.96 15.35
CA ARG A 391 33.75 -12.52 16.63
C ARG A 391 35.22 -12.24 16.94
N PHE A 392 36.02 -11.86 15.93
CA PHE A 392 37.48 -11.85 16.08
C PHE A 392 38.12 -10.68 15.35
N ASP A 393 38.79 -9.81 16.11
CA ASP A 393 39.61 -8.70 15.62
C ASP A 393 40.91 -8.63 16.43
N ILE A 394 42.01 -9.07 15.79
CA ILE A 394 43.34 -9.18 16.42
C ILE A 394 43.85 -7.81 16.86
N ALA A 395 43.66 -6.78 16.04
CA ALA A 395 44.15 -5.43 16.34
C ALA A 395 43.45 -4.87 17.59
N TYR A 396 42.14 -5.08 17.68
CA TYR A 396 41.37 -4.70 18.85
C TYR A 396 41.78 -5.47 20.12
N MET A 397 42.00 -6.79 20.02
CA MET A 397 42.46 -7.60 21.15
C MET A 397 43.81 -7.13 21.68
N LEU A 398 44.78 -6.90 20.78
CA LEU A 398 46.11 -6.40 21.16
C LEU A 398 46.03 -5.03 21.82
N ALA A 399 45.27 -4.09 21.24
CA ALA A 399 45.06 -2.77 21.83
C ALA A 399 44.42 -2.83 23.22
N THR A 400 43.44 -3.73 23.41
CA THR A 400 42.76 -3.92 24.70
C THR A 400 43.68 -4.56 25.74
N MET A 401 44.48 -5.56 25.34
CA MET A 401 45.47 -6.20 26.23
C MET A 401 46.55 -5.22 26.68
N LEU A 402 47.06 -4.39 25.76
CA LEU A 402 48.06 -3.36 26.09
C LEU A 402 47.49 -2.31 27.04
N GLY A 403 46.27 -1.82 26.78
CA GLY A 403 45.59 -0.87 27.67
C GLY A 403 45.32 -1.44 29.06
N PHE A 404 44.88 -2.71 29.13
CA PHE A 404 44.64 -3.40 30.39
C PHE A 404 45.92 -3.64 31.18
N TYR A 405 46.99 -4.09 30.52
CA TYR A 405 48.29 -4.28 31.14
C TYR A 405 48.80 -2.97 31.75
N GLY A 406 48.75 -1.86 31.02
CA GLY A 406 49.18 -0.56 31.53
C GLY A 406 48.40 -0.09 32.76
N GLY A 407 47.06 -0.18 32.71
CA GLY A 407 46.21 0.22 33.83
C GLY A 407 46.35 -0.68 35.05
N LEU A 408 46.34 -2.00 34.84
CA LEU A 408 46.44 -2.97 35.92
C LEU A 408 47.84 -2.97 36.56
N SER A 409 48.91 -2.81 35.77
CA SER A 409 50.29 -2.71 36.28
C SER A 409 50.42 -1.56 37.26
N THR A 410 49.98 -0.37 36.84
CA THR A 410 50.07 0.86 37.64
C THR A 410 49.33 0.71 38.97
N ILE A 411 48.12 0.15 38.95
CA ILE A 411 47.31 -0.06 40.17
C ILE A 411 47.96 -1.09 41.09
N LEU A 412 48.43 -2.21 40.55
CA LEU A 412 49.05 -3.27 41.33
C LEU A 412 50.38 -2.83 41.95
N GLU A 413 51.17 -2.01 41.24
CA GLU A 413 52.42 -1.45 41.75
C GLU A 413 52.20 -0.54 42.97
N ILE A 414 51.10 0.21 43.00
CA ILE A 414 50.75 1.10 44.13
C ILE A 414 50.19 0.29 45.30
N ILE A 415 49.35 -0.70 45.03
CA ILE A 415 48.53 -1.35 46.06
C ILE A 415 49.21 -2.58 46.68
N LEU A 416 49.98 -3.37 45.92
CA LEU A 416 50.54 -4.63 46.42
C LEU A 416 51.58 -4.46 47.53
N PRO A 417 52.56 -3.55 47.43
CA PRO A 417 53.56 -3.38 48.50
C PRO A 417 52.95 -3.07 49.89
N PRO A 418 52.03 -2.10 50.05
CA PRO A 418 51.40 -1.82 51.34
C PRO A 418 50.45 -2.94 51.79
N LEU A 419 49.74 -3.61 50.88
CA LEU A 419 48.87 -4.74 51.24
C LEU A 419 49.66 -5.94 51.75
N VAL A 420 50.76 -6.32 51.09
CA VAL A 420 51.59 -7.45 51.53
C VAL A 420 52.27 -7.12 52.85
N LYS A 421 52.74 -5.87 53.04
CA LYS A 421 53.34 -5.41 54.30
C LYS A 421 52.36 -5.43 55.47
N THR A 422 51.12 -4.99 55.27
CA THR A 422 50.09 -5.01 56.33
C THR A 422 49.62 -6.43 56.63
N ALA A 423 49.46 -7.28 55.61
CA ALA A 423 49.09 -8.69 55.77
C ALA A 423 50.20 -9.50 56.48
N SER A 424 51.48 -9.29 56.13
CA SER A 424 52.61 -9.96 56.77
C SER A 424 52.75 -9.56 58.24
N GLN A 425 52.54 -8.26 58.56
CA GLN A 425 52.52 -7.76 59.93
C GLN A 425 51.35 -8.32 60.76
N GLN A 426 50.16 -8.46 60.18
CA GLN A 426 49.03 -9.10 60.87
C GLN A 426 49.25 -10.59 61.08
N TRP A 427 49.87 -11.28 60.11
CA TRP A 427 50.24 -12.69 60.24
C TRP A 427 51.33 -12.91 61.30
N SER A 428 52.32 -12.03 61.41
CA SER A 428 53.36 -12.11 62.45
C SER A 428 52.79 -11.82 63.84
N LYS A 429 51.83 -10.90 63.96
CA LYS A 429 51.06 -10.66 65.20
C LYS A 429 50.20 -11.87 65.59
N ARG A 430 49.51 -12.52 64.65
CA ARG A 430 48.75 -13.76 64.90
C ARG A 430 49.65 -14.94 65.29
N LYS A 431 50.84 -15.05 64.70
CA LYS A 431 51.83 -16.07 65.11
C LYS A 431 52.36 -15.82 66.53
N LYS A 432 52.58 -14.56 66.91
CA LYS A 432 52.95 -14.17 68.28
C LYS A 432 51.81 -14.40 69.30
N SER A 433 50.55 -14.19 68.93
CA SER A 433 49.40 -14.49 69.80
C SER A 433 49.07 -15.97 69.92
N VAL A 434 49.53 -16.81 68.98
CA VAL A 434 49.43 -18.29 69.07
C VAL A 434 50.61 -18.89 69.86
N GLN A 435 51.75 -18.20 69.95
CA GLN A 435 52.89 -18.61 70.80
C GLN A 435 52.80 -18.09 72.25
N LEU A 436 51.94 -17.10 72.54
CA LEU A 436 51.65 -16.62 73.89
C LEU A 436 50.23 -17.03 74.30
N GLY A 437 50.02 -18.33 74.46
CA GLY A 437 48.82 -18.91 75.06
C GLY A 437 49.23 -20.03 76.01
N ASP A 438 49.43 -19.68 77.29
CA ASP A 438 49.53 -20.65 78.39
C ASP A 438 48.11 -20.91 78.95
N PRO A 439 47.79 -22.14 79.38
CA PRO A 439 46.43 -22.60 79.60
C PRO A 439 45.95 -22.24 80.99
N SER A 440 44.84 -21.51 81.10
CA SER A 440 43.91 -21.72 82.20
C SER A 440 42.54 -21.10 81.91
N VAL A 441 41.53 -21.82 82.40
CA VAL A 441 40.12 -21.43 82.60
C VAL A 441 39.14 -21.71 81.45
N VAL A 442 38.70 -22.98 81.42
CA VAL A 442 37.31 -23.44 81.56
C VAL A 442 36.20 -22.37 81.34
N THR A 443 35.51 -22.53 80.21
CA THR A 443 34.04 -22.43 79.97
C THR A 443 33.22 -21.29 80.60
N THR A 444 32.57 -20.49 79.75
CA THR A 444 31.10 -20.43 79.62
C THR A 444 30.71 -19.58 78.41
N GLY A 445 29.76 -20.06 77.61
CA GLY A 445 29.42 -19.50 76.31
C GLY A 445 28.36 -18.41 76.30
N LYS A 446 28.11 -17.87 75.10
CA LYS A 446 26.77 -17.53 74.61
C LYS A 446 26.78 -17.28 73.09
N ILE A 447 25.96 -18.08 72.42
CA ILE A 447 25.45 -17.94 71.06
C ILE A 447 24.65 -16.62 70.95
N ILE A 448 24.71 -15.94 69.78
CA ILE A 448 23.54 -15.42 69.03
C ILE A 448 24.00 -14.82 67.68
N THR A 449 23.53 -15.50 66.63
CA THR A 449 23.08 -15.11 65.28
C THR A 449 22.89 -13.61 64.97
N ILE A 450 23.17 -13.19 63.72
CA ILE A 450 22.20 -12.58 62.77
C ILE A 450 22.82 -12.39 61.37
N ILE A 451 21.95 -12.64 60.39
CA ILE A 451 22.04 -12.74 58.93
C ILE A 451 21.94 -11.34 58.26
N SER A 452 22.55 -11.12 57.09
CA SER A 452 21.79 -10.72 55.87
C SER A 452 22.61 -10.79 54.58
N PHE A 453 22.19 -11.74 53.73
CA PHE A 453 22.28 -11.66 52.28
C PHE A 453 21.15 -10.74 51.81
N ASN A 454 21.47 -9.71 51.03
CA ASN A 454 20.46 -9.02 50.22
C ASN A 454 20.53 -9.49 48.77
N LYS A 455 19.54 -10.31 48.44
CA LYS A 455 18.96 -10.48 47.11
C LYS A 455 18.32 -9.15 46.68
N ILE A 456 18.54 -8.71 45.45
CA ILE A 456 17.58 -7.90 44.72
C ILE A 456 17.01 -8.75 43.57
N LYS A 457 15.69 -8.70 43.48
CA LYS A 457 14.76 -9.48 42.65
C LYS A 457 14.72 -8.98 41.19
N HIS A 458 14.23 -9.90 40.35
CA HIS A 458 13.31 -9.76 39.20
C HIS A 458 13.25 -8.44 38.43
#